data_AF-A0AAP3A4W7-F1
#
_entry.id   AF-A0AAP3A4W7-F1
#
_cell.length_a   1.000
_cell.length_b   1.000
_cell.length_c   1.000
_cell.angle_alpha   90.00
_cell.angle_beta   90.00
_cell.angle_gamma   90.00
#
_symmetry.space_group_name_H-M   'P 1'
#
loop_
_entity.id
_entity.type
_entity.pdbx_description
1 polymer ?
#
loop_
_entity_poly.entity_id
_entity_poly.type
_entity_poly.pdbx_seq_one_letter_code
_entity_poly.pdbx_strand_id
1 'polypeptide(L)'
;VVCAKSPSCGMERVRVYDENGNRGRKDGVGLFTSTLMEKFSWLPVEEDGRLHDPVLRENFIERVFALHELNHLYKEKLSRREL
;
A
#
# COMPACT_ATOMS: atom_id res chain seq x y z
N VAL A 1 -5.36 -0.26 3.27
CA VAL A 1 -6.11 0.46 2.23
C VAL A 1 -6.02 1.94 2.51
N VAL A 2 -5.78 2.77 1.50
CA VAL A 2 -5.63 4.23 1.64
C VAL A 2 -6.59 5.01 0.75
N CYS A 3 -6.82 6.29 1.05
CA CYS A 3 -7.77 7.14 0.34
C CYS A 3 -7.13 7.84 -0.86
N ALA A 4 -7.79 7.77 -2.02
CA ALA A 4 -7.35 8.44 -3.24
C ALA A 4 -7.15 9.96 -3.10
N LYS A 5 -6.15 10.50 -3.82
CA LYS A 5 -5.88 11.94 -4.00
C LYS A 5 -5.55 12.73 -2.72
N SER A 6 -5.49 12.08 -1.55
CA SER A 6 -5.10 12.72 -0.30
C SER A 6 -3.60 13.09 -0.33
N PRO A 7 -3.20 14.31 0.07
CA PRO A 7 -1.78 14.70 0.16
C PRO A 7 -1.02 13.94 1.26
N SER A 8 -1.74 13.26 2.17
CA SER A 8 -1.14 12.40 3.20
C SER A 8 -1.20 10.92 2.80
N CYS A 9 -2.38 10.45 2.40
CA CYS A 9 -2.65 9.01 2.25
C CYS A 9 -2.69 8.50 0.81
N GLY A 10 -2.78 9.35 -0.22
CA GLY A 10 -2.92 8.88 -1.60
C GLY A 10 -1.74 8.03 -2.03
N MET A 11 -1.99 6.92 -2.71
CA MET A 11 -0.92 6.02 -3.15
C MET A 11 -0.39 6.40 -4.54
N GLU A 12 -1.26 6.93 -5.39
CA GLU A 12 -0.90 7.42 -6.71
C GLU A 12 -1.71 8.67 -7.08
N ARG A 13 -1.25 9.38 -8.12
CA ARG A 13 -1.98 10.49 -8.75
C ARG A 13 -2.36 11.61 -7.77
N VAL A 14 -1.60 11.78 -6.69
CA VAL A 14 -1.70 12.93 -5.80
C VAL A 14 -1.20 14.16 -6.54
N ARG A 15 -1.91 15.28 -6.37
CA ARG A 15 -1.58 16.53 -7.07
C ARG A 15 -0.34 17.17 -6.43
N VAL A 16 0.68 17.39 -7.25
CA VAL A 16 1.92 18.09 -6.87
C VAL A 16 1.88 19.50 -7.44
N TYR A 17 2.01 20.50 -6.58
CA TYR A 17 2.06 21.91 -7.00
C TYR A 17 3.53 22.32 -7.14
N ASP A 18 3.88 22.99 -8.24
CA ASP A 18 5.18 23.61 -8.41
C ASP A 18 5.20 25.03 -7.80
N GLU A 19 6.40 25.58 -7.62
CA GLU A 19 6.60 26.95 -7.07
C GLU A 19 5.94 28.03 -7.95
N ASN A 20 5.66 27.70 -9.21
CA ASN A 20 5.06 28.60 -10.20
C ASN A 20 3.53 28.48 -10.28
N GLY A 21 2.90 27.63 -9.45
CA GLY A 21 1.44 27.46 -9.40
C GLY A 21 0.84 26.86 -10.68
N ASN A 22 1.65 26.25 -11.56
CA ASN A 22 1.13 25.59 -12.75
C ASN A 22 0.28 24.39 -12.38
N ARG A 23 -0.61 23.99 -13.29
CA ARG A 23 -1.58 22.89 -13.12
C ARG A 23 -0.87 21.64 -12.62
N GLY A 24 -0.98 21.42 -11.32
CA GLY A 24 -0.17 20.45 -10.60
C GLY A 24 -0.25 19.07 -11.24
N ARG A 25 0.93 18.49 -11.48
CA ARG A 25 1.07 17.13 -12.02
C ARG A 25 0.37 16.15 -11.09
N LYS A 26 -0.18 15.09 -11.66
CA LYS A 26 -0.88 14.03 -10.92
C LYS A 26 -0.03 12.78 -10.91
N ASP A 27 1.18 12.91 -10.39
CA ASP A 27 2.21 11.88 -10.32
C ASP A 27 2.78 11.72 -8.89
N GLY A 28 2.22 12.43 -7.91
CA GLY A 28 2.66 12.36 -6.52
C GLY A 28 2.09 11.17 -5.74
N VAL A 29 2.70 10.94 -4.59
CA VAL A 29 2.29 10.04 -3.50
C VAL A 29 2.08 10.88 -2.24
N GLY A 30 1.15 10.50 -1.38
CA GLY A 30 0.92 11.19 -0.11
C GLY A 30 2.10 10.99 0.84
N LEU A 31 2.42 12.01 1.65
CA LEU A 31 3.62 12.01 2.51
C LEU A 31 3.66 10.82 3.49
N PHE A 32 2.52 10.47 4.09
CA PHE A 32 2.43 9.34 5.01
C PHE A 32 2.58 8.03 4.25
N THR A 33 1.90 7.88 3.12
CA THR A 33 1.97 6.66 2.30
C THR A 33 3.37 6.44 1.71
N SER A 34 4.07 7.49 1.28
CA SER A 34 5.48 7.40 0.83
C SER A 34 6.36 6.85 1.93
N THR A 35 6.30 7.47 3.13
CA THR A 35 7.10 7.03 4.28
C THR A 35 6.75 5.62 4.72
N LEU A 36 5.46 5.24 4.67
CA LEU A 36 4.99 3.90 5.01
C LEU A 36 5.57 2.85 4.05
N MET A 37 5.50 3.11 2.75
CA MET A 37 5.99 2.19 1.71
C MET A 37 7.52 2.10 1.69
N GLU A 38 8.23 3.17 2.03
CA GLU A 38 9.69 3.17 2.21
C GLU A 38 10.11 2.35 3.43
N LYS A 39 9.43 2.51 4.58
CA LYS A 39 9.77 1.79 5.81
C LYS A 39 9.32 0.34 5.82
N PHE A 40 8.20 0.03 5.18
CA PHE A 40 7.56 -1.29 5.21
C PHE A 40 7.23 -1.73 3.79
N SER A 41 8.25 -1.91 2.95
CA SER A 41 8.12 -2.32 1.55
C SER A 41 7.39 -3.66 1.36
N TRP A 42 7.38 -4.51 2.38
CA TRP A 42 6.65 -5.79 2.41
C TRP A 42 5.17 -5.66 2.78
N LEU A 43 4.73 -4.52 3.33
CA LEU A 43 3.35 -4.33 3.76
C LEU A 43 2.42 -4.16 2.54
N PRO A 44 1.31 -4.93 2.44
CA PRO A 44 0.33 -4.72 1.40
C PRO A 44 -0.36 -3.35 1.56
N VAL A 45 -0.17 -2.47 0.57
CA VAL A 45 -0.81 -1.15 0.48
C VAL A 45 -1.52 -1.05 -0.86
N GLU A 46 -2.77 -0.59 -0.84
CA GLU A 46 -3.57 -0.37 -2.04
C GLU A 46 -4.59 0.76 -1.80
N GLU A 47 -4.94 1.48 -2.86
CA GLU A 47 -5.91 2.58 -2.84
C GLU A 47 -7.35 2.07 -2.99
N ASP A 48 -8.30 2.71 -2.31
CA ASP A 48 -9.72 2.35 -2.31
C ASP A 48 -10.32 2.23 -3.73
N GLY A 49 -10.06 3.20 -4.59
CA GLY A 49 -10.55 3.19 -5.97
C GLY A 49 -9.96 2.07 -6.83
N ARG A 50 -8.72 1.64 -6.53
CA ARG A 50 -8.03 0.57 -7.26
C ARG A 50 -8.60 -0.81 -6.92
N LEU A 51 -9.13 -0.97 -5.71
CA LEU A 51 -9.84 -2.18 -5.30
C LEU A 51 -11.15 -2.41 -6.07
N HIS A 52 -11.64 -1.48 -6.88
CA HIS A 52 -12.75 -1.76 -7.79
C HIS A 52 -12.37 -2.65 -8.96
N ASP A 53 -11.10 -2.67 -9.35
CA ASP A 53 -10.58 -3.61 -10.34
C ASP A 53 -10.48 -5.02 -9.72
N PRO A 54 -11.12 -6.05 -10.30
CA PRO A 54 -11.10 -7.40 -9.73
C PRO A 54 -9.71 -8.01 -9.59
N VAL A 55 -8.81 -7.75 -10.55
CA VAL A 55 -7.45 -8.31 -10.55
C VAL A 55 -6.61 -7.65 -9.46
N LEU A 56 -6.66 -6.33 -9.33
CA LEU A 56 -5.95 -5.62 -8.26
C LEU A 56 -6.47 -6.01 -6.88
N ARG A 57 -7.79 -6.17 -6.75
CA ARG A 57 -8.42 -6.64 -5.51
C ARG A 57 -7.94 -8.03 -5.12
N GLU A 58 -7.94 -8.98 -6.04
CA GLU A 58 -7.50 -10.36 -5.80
C GLU A 58 -6.04 -10.39 -5.34
N ASN A 59 -5.14 -9.70 -6.05
CA ASN A 59 -3.73 -9.58 -5.67
C ASN A 59 -3.54 -8.94 -4.29
N PHE A 60 -4.31 -7.90 -3.96
CA PHE A 60 -4.24 -7.27 -2.64
C PHE A 60 -4.68 -8.23 -1.53
N ILE A 61 -5.80 -8.93 -1.73
CA ILE A 61 -6.35 -9.90 -0.78
C ILE A 61 -5.36 -11.05 -0.56
N GLU A 62 -4.79 -11.62 -1.63
CA GLU A 62 -3.80 -12.70 -1.56
C GLU A 62 -2.60 -12.28 -0.71
N ARG A 63 -2.05 -11.09 -0.95
CA ARG A 63 -0.91 -10.56 -0.18
C ARG A 63 -1.25 -10.33 1.30
N VAL A 64 -2.48 -9.94 1.61
CA VAL A 64 -2.96 -9.78 3.01
C VAL A 64 -3.04 -11.14 3.71
N PHE A 65 -3.60 -12.16 3.04
CA PHE A 65 -3.68 -13.51 3.61
C PHE A 65 -2.30 -14.15 3.77
N ALA A 66 -1.42 -14.03 2.79
CA ALA A 66 -0.04 -14.52 2.89
C ALA A 66 0.71 -13.87 4.08
N LEU A 67 0.54 -12.56 4.29
CA LEU A 67 1.13 -11.87 5.44
C LEU A 67 0.49 -12.34 6.77
N HIS A 68 -0.82 -12.60 6.78
CA HIS A 68 -1.51 -13.12 7.96
C HIS A 68 -0.98 -14.51 8.35
N GLU A 69 -0.87 -15.44 7.40
CA GLU A 69 -0.33 -16.78 7.61
C GLU A 69 1.12 -16.73 8.11
N LEU A 70 1.96 -15.90 7.47
CA LEU A 70 3.34 -15.71 7.90
C LEU A 70 3.42 -15.23 9.36
N ASN A 71 2.60 -14.24 9.74
CA ASN A 71 2.55 -13.75 11.11
C ASN A 71 2.06 -14.80 12.10
N HIS A 72 1.15 -15.68 11.71
CA HIS A 72 0.71 -16.81 12.52
C HIS A 72 1.84 -17.80 12.76
N LEU A 73 2.57 -18.21 11.71
CA LEU A 73 3.73 -19.09 11.82
C LEU A 73 4.81 -18.53 12.74
N TYR A 74 5.08 -17.22 12.66
CA TYR A 74 6.03 -16.55 13.57
C TYR A 74 5.57 -16.59 15.03
N LYS A 75 4.26 -16.50 15.30
CA LYS A 75 3.71 -16.58 16.66
C LYS A 75 3.77 -18.00 17.23
N GLU A 76 3.52 -18.99 16.39
CA GLU A 76 3.49 -20.42 16.77
C GLU A 76 4.91 -21.01 16.95
N LYS A 77 5.96 -20.20 16.68
CA LYS A 77 7.39 -20.57 16.71
C LYS A 77 7.68 -21.73 15.77
N LEU A 78 8.03 -21.39 14.52
CA LEU A 78 8.52 -22.36 13.53
C LEU A 78 9.54 -23.33 14.13
N SER A 79 9.13 -24.59 14.29
CA SER A 79 10.05 -25.69 14.57
C SER A 79 10.31 -26.46 13.29
N ARG A 80 11.52 -26.98 13.12
CA ARG A 80 11.94 -27.76 11.94
C ARG A 80 11.11 -29.05 11.73
N ARG A 81 10.30 -29.45 12.72
CA ARG A 81 9.40 -30.61 12.65
C ARG A 81 8.04 -30.28 12.03
N GLU A 82 7.67 -29.00 11.94
CA GLU A 82 6.37 -28.53 11.46
C GLU A 82 6.41 -28.01 10.02
N LEU A 83 7.59 -28.02 9.39
CA LEU A 83 7.83 -27.76 7.97
C LEU A 83 7.93 -29.08 7.20
#